data_AF-A0A529JX90-F1
#
_entry.id   AF-A0A529JX90-F1
#
_cell.length_a   1.000
_cell.length_b   1.000
_cell.length_c   1.000
_cell.angle_alpha   90.00
_cell.angle_beta   90.00
_cell.angle_gamma   90.00
#
_symmetry.space_group_name_H-M   'P 1'
#
loop_
_entity.id
_entity.type
_entity.pdbx_description
1 polymer ?
#
loop_
_entity_poly.entity_id
_entity_poly.type
_entity_poly.pdbx_seq_one_letter_code
_entity_poly.pdbx_strand_id
1 'polypeptide(L)'
;MMKHLPFSAAFIAAIMTHAHAAQSPRPGNLDGRVTSVVYQLNNVVTVNATYGISTMIIFDEDERFETISLGDTESWQVAPAEKGNILFVKPIAKNVTTNMNVVTTKRIYFIELHDNPPAAGKKVFGVRFV
;
A
#
# COMPACT_ATOMS: atom_id res chain seq x y z
N MET A 1 -4.60 33.93 -58.17
CA MET A 1 -3.77 34.32 -57.02
C MET A 1 -4.55 33.96 -55.76
N MET A 2 -3.94 33.15 -54.89
CA MET A 2 -4.36 32.69 -53.54
C MET A 2 -5.68 31.94 -53.32
N LYS A 3 -5.55 30.62 -53.17
CA LYS A 3 -6.42 29.74 -52.40
C LYS A 3 -6.12 29.94 -50.91
N HIS A 4 -7.14 30.11 -50.06
CA HIS A 4 -6.99 29.96 -48.62
C HIS A 4 -7.85 28.79 -48.14
N LEU A 5 -7.13 27.75 -47.69
CA LEU A 5 -7.60 26.47 -47.19
C LEU A 5 -8.24 26.68 -45.79
N PRO A 6 -9.35 26.00 -45.44
CA PRO A 6 -9.91 26.07 -44.10
C PRO A 6 -8.93 25.47 -43.08
N PHE A 7 -8.59 26.26 -42.05
CA PHE A 7 -7.76 25.85 -40.93
C PHE A 7 -8.56 24.88 -40.05
N SER A 8 -8.43 23.58 -40.31
CA SER A 8 -8.94 22.54 -39.41
C SER A 8 -8.20 22.63 -38.07
N ALA A 9 -8.90 23.08 -37.02
CA ALA A 9 -8.43 22.97 -35.65
C ALA A 9 -8.42 21.48 -35.25
N ALA A 10 -7.25 20.85 -35.30
CA ALA A 10 -7.07 19.50 -34.80
C ALA A 10 -7.10 19.50 -33.27
N PHE A 11 -8.19 18.97 -32.70
CA PHE A 11 -8.32 18.72 -31.27
C PHE A 11 -7.46 17.50 -30.90
N ILE A 12 -6.24 17.73 -30.40
CA ILE A 12 -5.40 16.67 -29.86
C ILE A 12 -6.00 16.24 -28.52
N ALA A 13 -6.79 15.17 -28.53
CA ALA A 13 -7.19 14.47 -27.31
C ALA A 13 -5.95 13.76 -26.76
N ALA A 14 -5.32 14.34 -25.74
CA ALA A 14 -4.24 13.70 -25.01
C ALA A 14 -4.79 12.46 -24.30
N ILE A 15 -4.41 11.28 -24.79
CA ILE A 15 -4.71 10.01 -24.14
C ILE A 15 -3.81 9.94 -22.90
N MET A 16 -4.31 10.40 -21.75
CA MET A 16 -3.58 10.28 -20.49
C MET A 16 -3.55 8.80 -20.07
N THR A 17 -2.48 8.11 -20.44
CA THR A 17 -2.16 6.80 -19.88
C THR A 17 -1.92 6.98 -18.39
N HIS A 18 -2.73 6.32 -17.57
CA HIS A 18 -2.59 6.39 -16.12
C HIS A 18 -1.33 5.62 -15.73
N ALA A 19 -0.29 6.33 -15.28
CA ALA A 19 0.84 5.69 -14.64
C ALA A 19 0.36 5.13 -13.29
N HIS A 20 0.29 3.81 -13.15
CA HIS A 20 -0.07 3.16 -11.90
C HIS A 20 1.13 3.22 -10.93
N ALA A 21 1.11 4.18 -10.02
CA ALA A 21 2.00 4.19 -8.86
C ALA A 21 1.46 3.24 -7.78
N ALA A 22 2.30 2.92 -6.78
CA ALA A 22 1.89 2.14 -5.62
C ALA A 22 0.63 2.75 -4.97
N GLN A 23 -0.33 1.89 -4.66
CA GLN A 23 -1.62 2.28 -4.10
C GLN A 23 -1.46 2.65 -2.63
N SER A 24 -1.96 3.84 -2.28
CA SER A 24 -2.00 4.30 -0.88
C SER A 24 -3.34 3.96 -0.21
N PRO A 25 -3.34 3.41 1.02
CA PRO A 25 -4.56 3.24 1.81
C PRO A 25 -5.27 4.56 2.09
N ARG A 26 -6.61 4.53 2.09
CA ARG A 26 -7.47 5.67 2.37
C ARG A 26 -7.81 5.75 3.86
N PRO A 27 -7.74 6.93 4.51
CA PRO A 27 -8.17 7.12 5.90
C PRO A 27 -9.65 6.79 6.12
N GLY A 28 -9.96 6.19 7.26
CA GLY A 28 -11.34 5.98 7.70
C GLY A 28 -12.01 7.25 8.22
N ASN A 29 -13.35 7.28 8.19
CA ASN A 29 -14.13 8.46 8.58
C ASN A 29 -14.16 8.72 10.10
N LEU A 30 -14.02 7.67 10.92
CA LEU A 30 -14.05 7.78 12.39
C LEU A 30 -12.67 8.10 12.97
N ASP A 31 -11.64 7.42 12.47
CA ASP A 31 -10.24 7.66 12.83
C ASP A 31 -9.38 7.45 11.58
N GLY A 32 -8.72 8.52 11.13
CA GLY A 32 -7.90 8.50 9.92
C GLY A 32 -6.66 7.61 10.01
N ARG A 33 -6.31 7.12 11.21
CA ARG A 33 -5.20 6.18 11.44
C ARG A 33 -5.60 4.74 11.19
N VAL A 34 -6.89 4.45 11.08
CA VAL A 34 -7.41 3.17 10.60
C VAL A 34 -7.78 3.36 9.14
N THR A 35 -7.02 2.73 8.26
CA THR A 35 -7.09 2.94 6.82
C THR A 35 -7.58 1.69 6.11
N SER A 36 -8.05 1.86 4.87
CA SER A 36 -8.48 0.75 4.00
C SER A 36 -7.99 0.91 2.58
N VAL A 37 -7.76 -0.21 1.90
CA VAL A 37 -7.24 -0.26 0.54
C VAL A 37 -7.95 -1.38 -0.23
N VAL A 38 -8.48 -1.06 -1.41
CA VAL A 38 -9.11 -2.08 -2.28
C VAL A 38 -8.01 -2.96 -2.85
N TYR A 39 -8.13 -4.28 -2.73
CA TYR A 39 -7.20 -5.20 -3.36
C TYR A 39 -7.24 -5.05 -4.90
N GLN A 40 -6.05 -4.97 -5.50
CA GLN A 40 -5.87 -4.97 -6.95
C GLN A 40 -4.83 -6.00 -7.33
N LEU A 41 -5.17 -6.86 -8.29
CA LEU A 41 -4.25 -7.87 -8.81
C LEU A 41 -3.02 -7.17 -9.41
N ASN A 42 -1.82 -7.67 -9.10
CA ASN A 42 -0.53 -7.18 -9.60
C ASN A 42 -0.26 -5.70 -9.27
N ASN A 43 -0.81 -5.16 -8.18
CA ASN A 43 -0.49 -3.81 -7.69
C ASN A 43 0.30 -3.87 -6.38
N VAL A 44 1.11 -2.84 -6.14
CA VAL A 44 1.87 -2.65 -4.90
C VAL A 44 1.09 -1.73 -3.98
N VAL A 45 0.99 -2.08 -2.70
CA VAL A 45 0.40 -1.21 -1.66
C VAL A 45 1.49 -0.62 -0.78
N THR A 46 1.50 0.71 -0.63
CA THR A 46 2.38 1.40 0.30
C THR A 46 1.77 1.42 1.70
N VAL A 47 2.43 0.81 2.67
CA VAL A 47 2.05 0.86 4.08
C VAL A 47 3.03 1.74 4.85
N ASN A 48 2.50 2.83 5.38
CA ASN A 48 3.21 3.80 6.19
C ASN A 48 3.15 3.42 7.66
N ALA A 49 4.14 2.68 8.15
CA ALA A 49 4.29 2.39 9.58
C ALA A 49 5.03 3.52 10.30
N THR A 50 5.17 3.43 11.61
CA THR A 50 5.86 4.44 12.42
C THR A 50 6.71 3.76 13.47
N TYR A 51 7.97 4.19 13.60
CA TYR A 51 8.87 3.71 14.65
C TYR A 51 8.23 3.76 16.03
N GLY A 52 8.30 2.64 16.75
CA GLY A 52 7.68 2.49 18.08
C GLY A 52 6.17 2.25 18.08
N ILE A 53 5.53 2.10 16.91
CA ILE A 53 4.10 1.81 16.76
C ILE A 53 3.95 0.47 16.01
N SER A 54 3.02 -0.37 16.48
CA SER A 54 2.60 -1.55 15.74
C SER A 54 1.47 -1.18 14.78
N THR A 55 1.66 -1.47 13.50
CA THR A 55 0.63 -1.32 12.47
C THR A 55 0.01 -2.67 12.17
N MET A 56 -1.31 -2.77 12.26
CA MET A 56 -2.05 -3.98 11.92
C MET A 56 -2.39 -3.98 10.43
N ILE A 57 -2.05 -5.05 9.71
CA ILE A 57 -2.51 -5.29 8.34
C ILE A 57 -3.53 -6.40 8.39
N ILE A 58 -4.75 -6.11 7.91
CA ILE A 58 -5.92 -6.99 7.97
C ILE A 58 -6.25 -7.40 6.55
N PHE A 59 -6.10 -8.69 6.26
CA PHE A 59 -6.47 -9.34 5.02
C PHE A 59 -7.95 -9.74 5.05
N ASP A 60 -8.44 -10.46 4.04
CA ASP A 60 -9.82 -10.95 4.02
C ASP A 60 -10.04 -12.06 5.07
N GLU A 61 -11.20 -12.13 5.70
CA GLU A 61 -11.46 -13.03 6.85
C GLU A 61 -11.37 -14.52 6.47
N ASP A 62 -11.58 -14.84 5.20
CA ASP A 62 -11.51 -16.19 4.67
C ASP A 62 -10.10 -16.59 4.18
N GLU A 63 -9.11 -15.71 4.31
CA GLU A 63 -7.75 -15.97 3.87
C GLU A 63 -6.88 -16.57 4.98
N ARG A 64 -6.03 -17.52 4.60
CA ARG A 64 -5.02 -18.13 5.47
C ARG A 64 -3.65 -17.85 4.87
N PHE A 65 -2.68 -17.50 5.72
CA PHE A 65 -1.30 -17.30 5.28
C PHE A 65 -0.67 -18.63 4.85
N GLU A 66 -0.04 -18.63 3.68
CA GLU A 66 0.79 -19.72 3.19
C GLU A 66 2.27 -19.37 3.30
N THR A 67 2.65 -18.19 2.82
CA THR A 67 4.03 -17.70 2.86
C THR A 67 4.06 -16.20 3.12
N ILE A 68 4.99 -15.77 3.98
CA ILE A 68 5.32 -14.37 4.20
C ILE A 68 6.82 -14.22 3.97
N SER A 69 7.20 -13.31 3.08
CA SER A 69 8.59 -12.99 2.79
C SER A 69 8.81 -11.50 3.01
N LEU A 70 9.79 -11.16 3.84
CA LEU A 70 10.17 -9.79 4.20
C LEU A 70 11.60 -9.56 3.74
N GLY A 71 11.87 -8.42 3.09
CA GLY A 71 13.19 -8.07 2.58
C GLY A 71 14.20 -7.78 3.69
N ASP A 72 13.99 -6.68 4.42
CA ASP A 72 14.86 -6.24 5.52
C ASP A 72 14.31 -6.71 6.87
N THR A 73 14.69 -7.91 7.28
CA THR A 73 14.29 -8.53 8.56
C THR A 73 15.06 -7.98 9.77
N GLU A 74 16.13 -7.22 9.55
CA GLU A 74 16.92 -6.58 10.62
C GLU A 74 16.29 -5.25 11.06
N SER A 75 15.62 -4.56 10.14
CA SER A 75 14.96 -3.27 10.40
C SER A 75 13.46 -3.38 10.63
N TRP A 76 12.85 -4.54 10.33
CA TRP A 76 11.41 -4.75 10.43
C TRP A 76 11.05 -6.06 11.15
N GLN A 77 10.08 -5.96 12.06
CA GLN A 77 9.44 -7.11 12.68
C GLN A 77 8.05 -7.30 12.08
N VAL A 78 7.78 -8.53 11.63
CA VAL A 78 6.46 -8.97 11.15
C VAL A 78 6.05 -10.19 11.94
N ALA A 79 4.84 -10.16 12.49
CA ALA A 79 4.30 -11.26 13.28
C ALA A 79 2.84 -11.55 12.87
N PRO A 80 2.51 -12.76 12.40
CA PRO A 80 1.13 -13.16 12.18
C PRO A 80 0.40 -13.35 13.52
N ALA A 81 -0.88 -12.98 13.56
CA ALA A 81 -1.76 -13.37 14.66
C ALA A 81 -1.97 -14.90 14.66
N GLU A 82 -2.04 -15.53 15.84
CA GLU A 82 -2.09 -17.00 15.99
C GLU A 82 -3.20 -17.69 15.17
N LYS A 83 -4.34 -17.03 15.00
CA LYS A 83 -5.46 -17.53 14.20
C LYS A 83 -6.10 -16.38 13.45
N GLY A 84 -5.61 -16.10 12.24
CA GLY A 84 -6.34 -15.18 11.39
C GLY A 84 -5.60 -14.70 10.16
N ASN A 85 -6.21 -13.66 9.62
CA ASN A 85 -5.90 -12.86 8.44
C ASN A 85 -5.22 -11.55 8.85
N ILE A 86 -4.44 -11.55 9.93
CA ILE A 86 -3.84 -10.33 10.50
C ILE A 86 -2.33 -10.49 10.63
N LEU A 87 -1.59 -9.49 10.14
CA LEU A 87 -0.16 -9.29 10.40
C LEU A 87 0.05 -8.05 11.26
N PHE A 88 0.90 -8.16 12.28
CA PHE A 88 1.46 -7.02 12.97
C PHE A 88 2.79 -6.66 12.33
N VAL A 89 2.94 -5.41 11.92
CA VAL A 89 4.16 -4.89 11.30
C VAL A 89 4.71 -3.75 12.15
N LYS A 90 6.00 -3.80 12.47
CA LYS A 90 6.68 -2.80 13.30
C LYS A 90 8.09 -2.53 12.77
N PRO A 91 8.42 -1.29 12.40
CA PRO A 91 9.80 -0.90 12.17
C PRO A 91 10.57 -0.88 13.51
N ILE A 92 11.76 -1.49 13.51
CA ILE A 92 12.69 -1.55 14.64
C ILE A 92 13.97 -0.72 14.40
N ALA A 93 14.12 -0.15 13.20
CA ALA A 93 15.06 0.91 12.86
C ALA A 93 14.31 2.15 12.31
N LYS A 94 15.00 3.29 12.20
CA LYS A 94 14.43 4.57 11.74
C LYS A 94 14.81 4.85 10.29
N ASN A 95 13.93 5.50 9.54
CA ASN A 95 14.15 5.92 8.16
C ASN A 95 14.53 4.73 7.25
N VAL A 96 13.75 3.66 7.38
CA VAL A 96 13.93 2.40 6.65
C VAL A 96 12.72 2.12 5.76
N THR A 97 13.00 1.57 4.59
CA THR A 97 11.99 1.14 3.62
C THR A 97 12.36 -0.27 3.15
N THR A 98 11.38 -1.14 2.99
CA THR A 98 11.58 -2.48 2.45
C THR A 98 10.32 -3.00 1.78
N ASN A 99 10.38 -4.19 1.20
CA ASN A 99 9.21 -4.88 0.67
C ASN A 99 8.81 -6.07 1.56
N MET A 100 7.53 -6.40 1.50
CA MET A 100 6.96 -7.61 2.06
C MET A 100 5.98 -8.22 1.05
N ASN A 101 6.14 -9.52 0.79
CA ASN A 101 5.22 -10.30 -0.01
C ASN A 101 4.44 -11.26 0.88
N VAL A 102 3.13 -11.30 0.70
CA VAL A 102 2.24 -12.21 1.44
C VAL A 102 1.47 -13.05 0.45
N VAL A 103 1.63 -14.36 0.56
CA VAL A 103 0.87 -15.37 -0.19
C VAL A 103 -0.17 -15.96 0.77
N THR A 104 -1.42 -15.87 0.37
CA THR A 104 -2.55 -16.50 1.08
C THR A 104 -3.20 -17.55 0.20
N THR A 105 -4.11 -18.32 0.79
CA THR A 105 -4.93 -19.31 0.07
C THR A 105 -5.80 -18.72 -1.05
N LYS A 106 -5.97 -17.39 -1.13
CA LYS A 106 -6.78 -16.74 -2.18
C LYS A 106 -6.00 -15.72 -3.02
N ARG A 107 -5.04 -15.00 -2.43
CA ARG A 107 -4.43 -13.80 -3.04
C ARG A 107 -2.94 -13.70 -2.76
N ILE A 108 -2.27 -12.96 -3.63
CA ILE A 108 -0.88 -12.54 -3.44
C ILE A 108 -0.87 -11.02 -3.27
N TYR A 109 -0.18 -10.56 -2.24
CA TYR A 109 -0.02 -9.16 -1.89
C TYR A 109 1.44 -8.74 -2.01
N PHE A 110 1.66 -7.63 -2.71
CA PHE A 110 2.94 -6.94 -2.79
C PHE A 110 2.84 -5.65 -1.98
N ILE A 111 3.60 -5.57 -0.90
CA ILE A 111 3.53 -4.46 0.05
C ILE A 111 4.88 -3.78 0.13
N GLU A 112 4.89 -2.47 -0.02
CA GLU A 112 6.05 -1.62 0.26
C GLU A 112 5.87 -1.00 1.63
N LEU A 113 6.81 -1.27 2.54
CA LEU A 113 6.80 -0.80 3.92
C LEU A 113 7.69 0.43 4.06
N HIS A 114 7.14 1.51 4.61
CA HIS A 114 7.88 2.74 4.92
C HIS A 114 7.77 3.08 6.39
N ASP A 115 8.91 3.32 7.04
CA ASP A 115 8.92 3.96 8.36
C ASP A 115 8.65 5.46 8.24
N ASN A 116 7.81 5.99 9.12
CA ASN A 116 7.66 7.40 9.36
C ASN A 116 8.24 7.78 10.72
N PRO A 117 8.93 8.93 10.84
CA PRO A 117 9.38 9.40 12.13
C PRO A 117 8.17 9.73 13.03
N PRO A 118 8.20 9.40 14.33
CA PRO A 118 7.09 9.66 15.25
C PRO A 118 6.62 11.12 15.29
N ALA A 119 7.53 12.05 15.02
CA ALA A 119 7.29 13.49 14.99
C ALA A 119 6.48 13.96 13.76
N ALA A 120 6.38 13.17 12.69
CA ALA A 120 5.64 13.55 11.48
C ALA A 120 4.12 13.59 11.67
N GLY A 121 3.59 13.16 12.82
CA GLY A 121 2.15 13.14 13.12
C GLY A 121 1.34 12.13 12.30
N LYS A 122 1.97 11.43 11.34
CA LYS A 122 1.36 10.39 10.51
C LYS A 122 1.56 9.03 11.15
N LYS A 123 0.58 8.61 11.94
CA LYS A 123 0.57 7.30 12.62
C LYS A 123 -0.52 6.45 12.00
N VAL A 124 -0.18 5.32 11.39
CA VAL A 124 -1.18 4.34 10.92
C VAL A 124 -1.24 3.21 11.94
N PHE A 125 -2.43 2.91 12.42
CA PHE A 125 -2.67 1.81 13.36
C PHE A 125 -3.20 0.57 12.64
N GLY A 126 -3.95 0.77 11.56
CA GLY A 126 -4.55 -0.31 10.80
C GLY A 126 -4.57 -0.04 9.30
N VAL A 127 -4.35 -1.08 8.51
CA VAL A 127 -4.57 -1.13 7.06
C VAL A 127 -5.45 -2.34 6.77
N ARG A 128 -6.67 -2.13 6.31
CA ARG A 128 -7.59 -3.20 5.92
C ARG A 128 -7.64 -3.34 4.40
N PHE A 129 -7.37 -4.53 3.90
CA PHE A 129 -7.68 -4.89 2.52
C PHE A 129 -9.18 -5.14 2.40
N VAL A 130 -9.80 -4.53 1.37
CA VAL A 130 -11.22 -4.69 1.00
C VAL A 130 -11.38 -5.11 -0.45
#